data_AF-A0A2E4AQP3-F1
#
_entry.id   AF-A0A2E4AQP3-F1
#
_cell.length_a   1.000
_cell.length_b   1.000
_cell.length_c   1.000
_cell.angle_alpha   90.00
_cell.angle_beta   90.00
_cell.angle_gamma   90.00
#
_symmetry.space_group_name_H-M   'P 1'
#
loop_
_entity.id
_entity.type
_entity.pdbx_description
1 polymer ?
#
loop_
_entity_poly.entity_id
_entity_poly.type
_entity_poly.pdbx_seq_one_letter_code
_entity_poly.pdbx_strand_id
1 'polypeptide(L)' 'MKNINSVSVVSDGSYLLDGGPFFGPVPKVLWEKQAKPDRKNRVRLGLNSLLIRSGEENILVNTG' A
#
# COMPACT_ATOMS: atom_id res chain seq x y z
N MET A 1 10.90 -28.99 14.46
CA MET A 1 10.51 -28.25 13.25
C MET A 1 10.60 -26.76 13.59
N LYS A 2 11.21 -25.91 12.75
CA LYS A 2 11.34 -24.48 13.05
C LYS A 2 10.01 -23.79 12.78
N ASN A 3 9.37 -23.23 13.81
CA ASN A 3 8.22 -22.36 13.62
C ASN A 3 8.71 -21.05 12.99
N ILE A 4 8.47 -20.89 11.68
CA ILE A 4 8.78 -19.65 10.98
C ILE A 4 7.62 -18.70 11.20
N ASN A 5 7.85 -17.72 12.08
CA ASN A 5 6.95 -16.59 12.28
C ASN A 5 7.55 -15.39 11.55
N SER A 6 6.94 -14.99 10.43
CA SER A 6 7.44 -13.88 9.62
C SER A 6 6.31 -13.08 8.99
N VAL A 7 6.53 -11.78 8.83
CA VAL A 7 5.65 -10.89 8.06
C VAL A 7 6.45 -10.33 6.90
N SER A 8 5.91 -10.45 5.69
CA SER A 8 6.52 -9.94 4.46
C SER A 8 5.49 -9.22 3.62
N VAL A 9 5.93 -8.21 2.86
CA VAL A 9 5.10 -7.53 1.87
C VAL A 9 5.23 -8.28 0.54
N VAL A 10 4.10 -8.60 -0.07
CA VAL A 10 4.01 -9.06 -1.45
C VAL A 10 3.41 -7.91 -2.26
N SER A 11 4.15 -7.41 -3.25
CA SER A 11 3.67 -6.32 -4.10
C SER A 11 2.99 -6.88 -5.34
N ASP A 12 1.78 -6.40 -5.63
CA ASP A 12 1.06 -6.57 -6.89
C ASP A 12 1.26 -5.33 -7.81
N GLY A 13 2.35 -4.60 -7.60
CA GLY A 13 2.67 -3.38 -8.31
C GLY A 13 2.04 -2.14 -7.70
N SER A 14 1.57 -1.25 -8.56
CA SER A 14 1.13 0.09 -8.14
C SER A 14 0.15 0.70 -9.12
N TYR A 15 -0.71 1.57 -8.63
CA TYR A 15 -1.72 2.26 -9.41
C TYR A 15 -1.70 3.77 -9.15
N LEU A 16 -2.39 4.52 -10.00
CA LEU A 16 -2.54 5.97 -9.88
C LEU A 16 -3.97 6.28 -9.46
N LEU A 17 -4.13 7.01 -8.37
CA LEU A 17 -5.43 7.46 -7.85
C LEU A 17 -5.42 8.98 -7.65
N ASP A 18 -6.56 9.64 -7.83
CA ASP A 18 -6.66 11.07 -7.53
C ASP A 18 -6.30 11.33 -6.05
N GLY A 19 -5.35 12.23 -5.83
CA GLY A 19 -4.85 12.54 -4.49
C GLY A 19 -5.88 13.23 -3.61
N GLY A 20 -6.85 13.96 -4.17
CA GLY A 20 -7.89 14.66 -3.43
C GLY A 20 -8.74 13.69 -2.58
N PRO A 21 -9.49 12.77 -3.20
CA PRO A 21 -10.24 11.75 -2.45
C PRO A 21 -9.37 10.87 -1.57
N PHE A 22 -8.13 10.56 -1.98
CA PHE A 22 -7.22 9.72 -1.19
C PHE A 22 -6.78 10.37 0.12
N PHE A 23 -6.41 11.66 0.09
CA PHE A 23 -6.02 12.43 1.28
C PHE A 23 -7.19 13.14 1.97
N GLY A 24 -8.40 13.07 1.40
CA GLY A 24 -9.63 13.60 1.95
C GLY A 24 -9.55 15.10 2.27
N PRO A 25 -9.81 15.51 3.52
CA PRO A 25 -9.85 16.94 3.89
C PRO A 25 -8.46 17.60 3.96
N VAL A 26 -7.36 16.84 3.83
CA VAL A 26 -6.01 17.41 3.92
C VAL A 26 -5.73 18.31 2.71
N PRO A 27 -5.35 19.59 2.91
CA PRO A 27 -5.03 20.48 1.80
C PRO A 27 -3.89 19.96 0.92
N LYS A 28 -4.04 20.12 -0.40
CA LYS A 28 -3.04 19.70 -1.39
C LYS A 28 -1.62 20.17 -1.09
N VAL A 29 -1.48 21.44 -0.72
CA VAL A 29 -0.19 22.05 -0.34
C VAL A 29 0.52 21.34 0.82
N LEU A 30 -0.18 20.53 1.62
CA LEU A 30 0.40 19.73 2.69
C LEU A 30 0.77 18.33 2.20
N TRP A 31 -0.16 17.60 1.58
CA TRP A 31 0.10 16.20 1.20
C TRP A 31 1.01 16.06 -0.02
N GLU A 32 1.04 17.04 -0.94
CA GLU A 32 1.88 16.96 -2.15
C GLU A 32 3.39 16.98 -1.84
N LYS A 33 3.76 17.41 -0.63
CA LYS A 33 5.13 17.34 -0.10
C LYS A 33 5.61 15.91 0.13
N GLN A 34 4.69 14.98 0.41
CA GLN A 34 4.97 13.58 0.72
C GLN A 34 4.62 12.66 -0.46
N ALA A 35 3.54 12.98 -1.18
CA ALA A 35 3.07 12.23 -2.33
C ALA A 35 2.93 13.17 -3.54
N LYS A 36 4.00 13.31 -4.31
CA LYS A 36 4.03 14.23 -5.46
C LYS A 36 3.04 13.77 -6.53
N PRO A 37 2.01 14.58 -6.86
CA PRO A 37 1.02 14.19 -7.85
C PRO A 37 1.54 14.38 -9.28
N ASP A 38 0.96 13.64 -10.22
CA ASP A 38 1.14 13.87 -11.65
C ASP A 38 0.33 15.08 -12.15
N ARG A 39 0.41 15.36 -13.46
CA ARG A 39 -0.33 16.45 -14.11
C ARG A 39 -1.85 16.32 -14.03
N LYS A 40 -2.36 15.13 -13.69
CA LYS A 40 -3.80 14.83 -13.52
C LYS A 40 -4.18 14.78 -12.03
N ASN A 41 -3.36 15.31 -11.12
CA ASN A 41 -3.57 15.29 -9.68
C ASN A 41 -3.53 13.89 -9.05
N ARG A 42 -2.95 12.89 -9.71
CA ARG A 42 -2.91 11.51 -9.22
C ARG A 42 -1.61 11.20 -8.50
N VAL A 43 -1.69 10.42 -7.43
CA VAL A 43 -0.54 9.90 -6.68
C VAL A 43 -0.35 8.42 -6.94
N ARG A 44 0.91 7.95 -6.87
CA ARG A 44 1.25 6.54 -7.03
C ARG A 44 1.09 5.81 -5.70
N LEU A 45 0.24 4.80 -5.69
CA LEU A 45 -0.08 3.97 -4.53
C LEU A 45 0.38 2.54 -4.78
N GLY A 46 0.92 1.87 -3.75
CA GLY A 46 1.32 0.47 -3.83
C GLY A 46 0.14 -0.47 -3.61
N LEU A 47 0.04 -1.51 -4.44
CA LEU A 47 -0.84 -2.65 -4.19
C LEU A 47 -0.02 -3.68 -3.41
N ASN A 48 -0.25 -3.74 -2.10
CA ASN A 48 0.55 -4.55 -1.20
C ASN A 48 -0.36 -5.49 -0.41
N SER A 49 -0.07 -6.78 -0.50
CA SER A 49 -0.60 -7.79 0.41
C SER A 49 0.41 -8.07 1.52
N LEU A 50 -0.10 -8.39 2.71
CA LEU A 50 0.74 -8.89 3.80
C LEU A 50 0.68 -10.41 3.79
N LEU A 51 1.83 -11.04 3.60
CA LEU A 51 1.99 -12.48 3.77
C LEU A 51 2.55 -12.75 5.16
N ILE A 52 1.69 -13.29 6.00
CA ILE A 52 2.00 -13.72 7.36
C ILE A 52 2.21 -15.23 7.33
N ARG A 53 3.40 -15.67 7.72
CA ARG A 53 3.73 -17.08 7.96
C ARG A 53 3.70 -17.31 9.46
N SER A 54 2.87 -18.24 9.92
CA SER A 54 2.66 -18.54 11.34
C SER A 54 2.63 -20.05 11.56
N GLY A 55 3.79 -20.64 11.86
CA GLY A 55 3.91 -22.09 11.97
C GLY A 55 3.66 -22.78 10.63
N GLU A 56 2.57 -23.55 10.53
CA GLU A 56 2.16 -24.26 9.30
C GLU A 56 1.20 -23.45 8.43
N GLU A 57 0.68 -22.34 8.95
CA GLU A 57 -0.32 -21.52 8.27
C GLU A 57 0.33 -20.40 7.46
N ASN A 58 -0.22 -20.17 6.27
CA ASN A 58 0.06 -18.98 5.46
C ASN A 58 -1.22 -18.14 5.36
N ILE A 59 -1.16 -16.92 5.88
CA ILE A 59 -2.28 -15.98 5.87
C ILE A 59 -1.92 -14.84 4.93
N LEU A 60 -2.77 -14.62 3.93
CA LEU A 60 -2.66 -13.50 3.01
C LEU A 60 -3.72 -12.46 3.36
N VAL A 61 -3.29 -11.24 3.67
CA VAL A 61 -4.17 -10.10 3.90
C VAL A 61 -4.18 -9.22 2.65
N ASN A 62 -5.37 -8.95 2.12
CA ASN A 62 -5.64 -8.32 0.83
C ASN A 62 -5.22 -9.17 -0.38
N THR A 63 -5.88 -8.96 -1.52
CA THR A 63 -5.62 -9.67 -2.79
C THR A 63 -5.71 -8.73 -3.99
N GLY A 64 -5.26 -7.48 -3.82
CA GLY A 64 -5.53 -6.39 -4.75
C GLY A 64 -6.79 -5.62 -4.43
#